data_AF-A0A022W550-F1
#
_entry.id   AF-A0A022W550-F1
#
_cell.length_a   1.000
_cell.length_b   1.000
_cell.length_c   1.000
_cell.angle_alpha   90.00
_cell.angle_beta   90.00
_cell.angle_gamma   90.00
#
_symmetry.space_group_name_H-M   'P 1'
#
loop_
_entity.id
_entity.type
_entity.pdbx_description
1 polymer ?
#
loop_
_entity_poly.entity_id
_entity_poly.type
_entity_poly.pdbx_seq_one_letter_code
_entity_poly.pdbx_strand_id
1 'polypeptide(L)'
;MQDLQRIWTSLSKPEGTENSTIEDYFDFAFAGLPHKSFQPEKFAEEVDKLSTRFRDGHRNPSSLAVKGTAAEDGVFLPEYHRRIPADGFSVYAEGIWEQIVNNKDLDLPTQQELLAQFRCDEIAREVLVLFDQTIGPFEVQQADATRSGIPLILAGLGVAMRTARGKTMASFETEASRYHKRVFATKKSELEEKIDTRLKALFTGQLSAAHKSGVAEFSEAVSSAVKAGQKKGASYDFAEIVTRERKLAIEKFEKEAGTVVVEGAPWSDYKQELSLYQKDLEKISSQLRKDEMRRLATRVERWVRSRLGDSIDLEFNALGSGRGGSRAPEDGEKPSEKTIWDRIWSLFVNTVLDAERRFTERAKSFDASLEEVDVGLWRLRRKSWGVLRSKIDEEMMEGNILLKLRENFEDKFRYDDLGVPRIWRPTDDIEGIYTIARESTLNLIPLLARFRLNETSAPPPLDKWVGHMPSSASAVDEEDLAPIGGVDEDDGKSLEEEMTMLSEAKRQDLTVRFKKAADGVYVEAKRSAIGGITQVPLYFYGLLLALGWNEIIAGEYCFLHPLL
;
A
#
# COMPACT_ATOMS: atom_id res chain seq x y z
N MET A 1 -79.08 13.08 -34.52
CA MET A 1 -78.67 13.95 -33.40
C MET A 1 -78.13 13.17 -32.21
N GLN A 2 -78.85 12.17 -31.67
CA GLN A 2 -78.42 11.40 -30.49
C GLN A 2 -77.04 10.72 -30.66
N ASP A 3 -76.73 10.17 -31.83
CA ASP A 3 -75.42 9.54 -32.07
C ASP A 3 -74.26 10.54 -32.02
N LEU A 4 -74.43 11.74 -32.57
CA LEU A 4 -73.42 12.79 -32.55
C LEU A 4 -73.19 13.30 -31.12
N GLN A 5 -74.26 13.46 -30.34
CA GLN A 5 -74.17 13.79 -28.92
C GLN A 5 -73.43 12.71 -28.13
N ARG A 6 -73.69 11.42 -28.42
CA ARG A 6 -72.98 10.30 -27.79
C ARG A 6 -71.48 10.35 -28.10
N ILE A 7 -71.10 10.55 -29.36
CA ILE A 7 -69.69 10.71 -29.77
C ILE A 7 -69.03 11.87 -29.00
N TRP A 8 -69.69 13.02 -28.92
CA TRP A 8 -69.19 14.18 -28.18
C TRP A 8 -68.98 13.90 -26.70
N THR A 9 -69.89 13.17 -26.05
CA THR A 9 -69.76 12.81 -24.63
C THR A 9 -68.65 11.80 -24.35
N SER A 10 -68.28 10.95 -25.32
CA SER A 10 -67.23 9.95 -25.14
C SER A 10 -65.80 10.46 -25.38
N LEU A 11 -65.65 11.67 -25.92
CA LEU A 11 -64.33 12.27 -26.16
C LEU A 11 -63.69 12.75 -24.85
N SER A 12 -62.39 12.53 -24.71
CA SER A 12 -61.58 13.15 -23.64
C SER A 12 -61.42 14.64 -23.93
N LYS A 13 -62.09 15.49 -23.16
CA LYS A 13 -62.06 16.96 -23.33
C LYS A 13 -60.92 17.59 -22.50
N PRO A 14 -60.18 18.58 -23.03
CA PRO A 14 -59.18 19.33 -22.28
C PRO A 14 -59.78 20.10 -21.10
N GLU A 15 -58.92 20.41 -20.13
CA GLU A 15 -59.28 21.14 -18.92
C GLU A 15 -59.93 22.51 -19.25
N GLY A 16 -61.08 22.80 -18.63
CA GLY A 16 -61.85 24.01 -18.86
C GLY A 16 -62.92 23.91 -19.96
N THR A 17 -63.02 22.77 -20.66
CA THR A 17 -64.07 22.53 -21.69
C THR A 17 -64.95 21.32 -21.40
N GLU A 18 -64.90 20.77 -20.19
CA GLU A 18 -65.56 19.52 -19.77
C GLU A 18 -67.08 19.60 -19.94
N ASN A 19 -67.64 20.75 -19.53
CA ASN A 19 -69.07 21.04 -19.56
C ASN A 19 -69.58 21.51 -20.93
N SER A 20 -68.70 21.59 -21.94
CA SER A 20 -69.12 22.01 -23.28
C SER A 20 -70.00 20.96 -23.95
N THR A 21 -71.00 21.43 -24.67
CA THR A 21 -71.94 20.63 -25.47
C THR A 21 -71.53 20.68 -26.94
N ILE A 22 -71.96 19.70 -27.74
CA ILE A 22 -71.64 19.66 -29.18
C ILE A 22 -72.17 20.91 -29.91
N GLU A 23 -73.28 21.44 -29.42
CA GLU A 23 -73.97 22.64 -29.92
C GLU A 23 -73.22 23.94 -29.61
N ASP A 24 -72.19 23.90 -28.76
CA ASP A 24 -71.28 25.03 -28.54
C ASP A 24 -70.31 25.24 -29.71
N TYR A 25 -70.04 24.18 -30.47
CA TYR A 25 -69.03 24.16 -31.55
C TYR A 25 -69.61 23.89 -32.93
N PHE A 26 -70.75 23.20 -33.02
CA PHE A 26 -71.37 22.77 -34.27
C PHE A 26 -72.84 23.17 -34.33
N ASP A 27 -73.25 23.65 -35.49
CA ASP A 27 -74.65 23.82 -35.85
C ASP A 27 -75.06 22.71 -36.83
N PHE A 28 -76.26 22.17 -36.64
CA PHE A 28 -76.75 21.05 -37.43
C PHE A 28 -77.92 21.46 -38.33
N ALA A 29 -77.83 21.06 -39.59
CA ALA A 29 -78.90 21.17 -40.56
C ALA A 29 -78.99 19.87 -41.38
N PHE A 30 -80.20 19.44 -41.69
CA PHE A 30 -80.43 18.23 -42.47
C PHE A 30 -81.12 18.57 -43.79
N ALA A 31 -80.82 17.80 -44.83
CA ALA A 31 -81.49 17.85 -46.12
C ALA A 31 -81.66 16.40 -46.60
N GLY A 32 -82.90 16.00 -46.88
CA GLY A 32 -83.18 14.70 -47.45
C GLY A 32 -83.17 14.79 -48.97
N LEU A 33 -82.33 13.98 -49.62
CA LEU A 33 -82.30 13.90 -51.08
C LEU A 33 -82.87 12.55 -51.55
N PRO A 34 -83.79 12.53 -52.53
CA PRO A 34 -84.29 11.31 -53.16
C PRO A 34 -83.17 10.46 -53.79
N HIS A 35 -83.44 9.19 -54.08
CA HIS A 35 -82.40 8.33 -54.67
C HIS A 35 -82.06 8.77 -56.09
N LYS A 36 -80.83 9.29 -56.29
CA LYS A 36 -80.35 9.86 -57.57
C LYS A 36 -80.67 9.03 -58.82
N SER A 37 -80.48 7.70 -58.78
CA SER A 37 -80.70 6.84 -59.95
C SER A 37 -82.16 6.43 -60.20
N PHE A 38 -82.98 6.34 -59.15
CA PHE A 38 -84.35 5.80 -59.25
C PHE A 38 -85.41 6.91 -59.32
N GLN A 39 -85.09 8.10 -58.83
CA GLN A 39 -85.94 9.28 -58.86
C GLN A 39 -85.12 10.52 -59.24
N PRO A 40 -84.53 10.54 -60.46
CA PRO A 40 -83.57 11.57 -60.86
C PRO A 40 -84.19 12.97 -60.90
N GLU A 41 -85.44 13.10 -61.38
CA GLU A 41 -86.14 14.38 -61.45
C GLU A 41 -86.38 14.95 -60.05
N LYS A 42 -86.93 14.15 -59.13
CA LYS A 42 -87.14 14.57 -57.73
C LYS A 42 -85.82 14.86 -57.01
N PHE A 43 -84.75 14.12 -57.31
CA PHE A 43 -83.42 14.42 -56.79
C PHE A 43 -82.93 15.79 -57.26
N ALA A 44 -83.05 16.07 -58.56
CA ALA A 44 -82.66 17.37 -59.12
C ALA A 44 -83.48 18.51 -58.50
N GLU A 45 -84.80 18.35 -58.37
CA GLU A 45 -85.67 19.33 -57.71
C GLU A 45 -85.27 19.60 -56.26
N GLU A 46 -84.98 18.57 -55.47
CA GLU A 46 -84.54 18.73 -54.07
C GLU A 46 -83.12 19.29 -53.96
N VAL A 47 -82.23 19.01 -54.92
CA VAL A 47 -80.91 19.65 -55.02
C VAL A 47 -81.06 21.13 -55.35
N ASP A 48 -81.93 21.49 -56.29
CA ASP A 48 -82.21 22.89 -56.62
C ASP A 48 -82.75 23.62 -55.40
N LYS A 49 -83.70 23.03 -54.66
CA LYS A 49 -84.17 23.57 -53.38
C LYS A 49 -83.03 23.73 -52.37
N LEU A 50 -82.16 22.72 -52.24
CA LEU A 50 -81.01 22.77 -51.34
C LEU A 50 -80.03 23.89 -51.72
N SER A 51 -79.80 24.10 -53.02
CA SER A 51 -78.90 25.14 -53.53
C SER A 51 -79.34 26.54 -53.08
N THR A 52 -80.65 26.80 -53.02
CA THR A 52 -81.19 28.10 -52.55
C THR A 52 -80.87 28.42 -51.10
N ARG A 53 -80.45 27.43 -50.30
CA ARG A 53 -80.04 27.60 -48.89
C ARG A 53 -78.61 28.14 -48.73
N PHE A 54 -77.74 27.98 -49.75
CA PHE A 54 -76.34 28.42 -49.70
C PHE A 54 -76.20 29.92 -50.03
N ARG A 55 -76.74 30.75 -49.12
CA ARG A 55 -76.66 32.20 -49.15
C ARG A 55 -76.23 32.72 -47.77
N ASP A 56 -75.87 33.99 -47.72
CA ASP A 56 -75.58 34.68 -46.46
C ASP A 56 -76.82 34.65 -45.56
N GLY A 57 -76.61 34.18 -44.33
CA GLY A 57 -77.65 34.10 -43.31
C GLY A 57 -77.32 34.92 -42.09
N HIS A 58 -78.35 35.29 -41.33
CA HIS A 58 -78.20 36.01 -40.07
C HIS A 58 -79.01 35.35 -38.96
N ARG A 59 -78.41 35.19 -37.79
CA ARG A 59 -79.14 34.79 -36.59
C ARG A 59 -79.97 35.96 -36.08
N ASN A 60 -81.29 35.76 -36.00
CA ASN A 60 -82.19 36.78 -35.49
C ASN A 60 -82.13 36.79 -33.94
N PRO A 61 -81.72 37.89 -33.27
CA PRO A 61 -81.52 37.90 -31.82
C PRO A 61 -82.79 37.66 -30.99
N SER A 62 -83.97 37.89 -31.58
CA SER A 62 -85.28 37.72 -30.95
C SER A 62 -85.94 36.36 -31.23
N SER A 63 -85.29 35.50 -32.02
CA SER A 63 -85.78 34.17 -32.33
C SER A 63 -85.39 33.21 -31.19
N LEU A 64 -86.34 32.43 -30.69
CA LEU A 64 -86.14 31.31 -29.75
C LEU A 64 -85.34 30.13 -30.35
N ALA A 65 -84.53 30.38 -31.38
CA ALA A 65 -83.69 29.37 -32.00
C ALA A 65 -82.71 28.81 -30.97
N VAL A 66 -82.89 27.53 -30.65
CA VAL A 66 -82.07 26.77 -29.71
C VAL A 66 -80.63 26.76 -30.24
N LYS A 67 -79.66 26.93 -29.33
CA LYS A 67 -78.23 26.78 -29.62
C LYS A 67 -77.98 25.49 -30.43
N GLY A 68 -77.11 25.53 -31.45
CA GLY A 68 -76.84 24.36 -32.31
C GLY A 68 -77.82 24.12 -33.47
N THR A 69 -78.84 24.98 -33.64
CA THR A 69 -79.74 24.93 -34.81
C THR A 69 -79.26 25.90 -35.90
N ALA A 70 -79.24 25.40 -37.15
CA ALA A 70 -78.88 26.21 -38.31
C ALA A 70 -79.94 27.30 -38.56
N ALA A 71 -79.49 28.49 -38.99
CA ALA A 71 -80.39 29.60 -39.28
C ALA A 71 -81.33 29.26 -40.45
N GLU A 72 -82.60 29.66 -40.33
CA GLU A 72 -83.58 29.47 -41.40
C GLU A 72 -83.27 30.33 -42.64
N ASP A 73 -82.52 31.42 -42.48
CA ASP A 73 -82.26 32.42 -43.51
C ASP A 73 -80.90 32.28 -44.23
N GLY A 74 -80.37 31.06 -44.36
CA GLY A 74 -79.14 30.80 -45.10
C GLY A 74 -78.08 30.07 -44.29
N VAL A 75 -77.18 29.38 -44.98
CA VAL A 75 -76.15 28.51 -44.36
C VAL A 75 -74.88 29.28 -43.98
N PHE A 76 -74.54 30.37 -44.69
CA PHE A 76 -73.30 31.09 -44.41
C PHE A 76 -73.51 32.11 -43.30
N LEU A 77 -73.25 31.68 -42.07
CA LEU A 77 -73.25 32.54 -40.89
C LEU A 77 -71.88 33.21 -40.67
N PRO A 78 -71.83 34.50 -40.28
CA PRO A 78 -70.57 35.21 -40.01
C PRO A 78 -69.67 34.53 -38.97
N GLU A 79 -70.25 33.78 -38.03
CA GLU A 79 -69.57 33.05 -36.96
C GLU A 79 -68.73 31.88 -37.49
N TYR A 80 -69.09 31.30 -38.64
CA TYR A 80 -68.33 30.21 -39.26
C TYR A 80 -67.07 30.73 -39.96
N HIS A 81 -67.05 32.02 -40.30
CA HIS A 81 -65.95 32.64 -41.02
C HIS A 81 -64.81 33.00 -40.06
N ARG A 82 -63.63 32.38 -40.22
CA ARG A 82 -62.43 32.62 -39.40
C ARG A 82 -61.75 33.99 -39.63
N ARG A 83 -62.30 34.82 -40.54
CA ARG A 83 -61.82 36.17 -40.89
C ARG A 83 -60.40 36.19 -41.46
N ILE A 84 -60.06 35.16 -42.21
CA ILE A 84 -58.77 35.03 -42.89
C ILE A 84 -58.95 35.56 -44.33
N PRO A 85 -58.13 36.52 -44.77
CA PRO A 85 -58.09 36.96 -46.16
C PRO A 85 -57.81 35.80 -47.12
N ALA A 86 -58.35 35.86 -48.34
CA ALA A 86 -58.26 34.76 -49.31
C ALA A 86 -56.81 34.40 -49.69
N ASP A 87 -55.92 35.40 -49.74
CA ASP A 87 -54.48 35.25 -50.00
C ASP A 87 -53.72 34.57 -48.86
N GLY A 88 -54.23 34.65 -47.62
CA GLY A 88 -53.64 34.02 -46.44
C GLY A 88 -54.17 32.61 -46.10
N PHE A 89 -55.21 32.14 -46.81
CA PHE A 89 -55.88 30.87 -46.47
C PHE A 89 -54.97 29.64 -46.64
N SER A 90 -54.14 29.60 -47.69
CA SER A 90 -53.25 28.45 -47.95
C SER A 90 -52.25 28.25 -46.82
N VAL A 91 -51.61 29.33 -46.35
CA VAL A 91 -50.64 29.31 -45.25
C VAL A 91 -51.31 28.90 -43.93
N TYR A 92 -52.52 29.40 -43.67
CA TYR A 92 -53.29 28.99 -42.49
C TYR A 92 -53.64 27.50 -42.52
N ALA A 93 -54.10 26.98 -43.67
CA ALA A 93 -54.44 25.58 -43.84
C ALA A 93 -53.21 24.66 -43.73
N GLU A 94 -52.06 25.10 -44.26
CA GLU A 94 -50.77 24.39 -44.13
C GLU A 94 -50.36 24.26 -42.66
N GLY A 95 -50.46 25.34 -41.88
CA GLY A 95 -50.18 25.29 -40.44
C GLY A 95 -51.10 24.34 -39.66
N ILE A 96 -52.39 24.26 -40.01
CA ILE A 96 -53.30 23.25 -39.42
C ILE A 96 -52.88 21.84 -39.84
N TRP A 97 -52.53 21.65 -41.11
CA TRP A 97 -52.14 20.34 -41.63
C TRP A 97 -50.87 19.82 -40.95
N GLU A 98 -49.86 20.67 -40.77
CA GLU A 98 -48.64 20.33 -40.03
C GLU A 98 -48.94 19.91 -38.59
N GLN A 99 -49.88 20.58 -37.92
CA GLN A 99 -50.31 20.19 -36.58
C GLN A 99 -50.99 18.81 -36.58
N ILE A 100 -51.85 18.53 -37.57
CA ILE A 100 -52.53 17.23 -37.68
C ILE A 100 -51.53 16.11 -37.95
N VAL A 101 -50.62 16.28 -38.91
CA VAL A 101 -49.65 15.24 -39.33
C VAL A 101 -48.66 14.91 -38.21
N ASN A 102 -48.25 15.91 -37.43
CA ASN A 102 -47.30 15.71 -36.34
C ASN A 102 -47.95 15.36 -35.00
N ASN A 103 -49.28 15.24 -34.94
CA ASN A 103 -49.97 14.91 -33.71
C ASN A 103 -49.82 13.43 -33.37
N LYS A 104 -49.09 13.15 -32.29
CA LYS A 104 -48.87 11.79 -31.78
C LYS A 104 -50.15 11.09 -31.32
N ASP A 105 -51.18 11.84 -30.93
CA ASP A 105 -52.46 11.27 -30.47
C ASP A 105 -53.30 10.69 -31.63
N LEU A 106 -52.96 11.06 -32.88
CA LEU A 106 -53.56 10.50 -34.09
C LEU A 106 -52.79 9.27 -34.61
N ASP A 107 -51.60 8.96 -34.09
CA ASP A 107 -50.81 7.77 -34.43
C ASP A 107 -51.32 6.56 -33.62
N LEU A 108 -52.55 6.14 -33.92
CA LEU A 108 -53.19 5.01 -33.27
C LEU A 108 -52.61 3.69 -33.84
N PRO A 109 -51.98 2.84 -33.01
CA PRO A 109 -51.51 1.54 -33.46
C PRO A 109 -52.66 0.73 -34.03
N THR A 110 -52.39 -0.05 -35.07
CA THR A 110 -53.40 -0.96 -35.59
C THR A 110 -53.79 -1.98 -34.52
N GLN A 111 -55.03 -2.49 -34.56
CA GLN A 111 -55.48 -3.55 -33.63
C GLN A 111 -54.54 -4.77 -33.66
N GLN A 112 -53.94 -5.06 -34.83
CA GLN A 112 -52.96 -6.12 -35.00
C GLN A 112 -51.64 -5.85 -34.26
N GLU A 113 -51.14 -4.61 -34.28
CA GLU A 113 -49.95 -4.21 -33.52
C GLU A 113 -50.20 -4.22 -32.02
N LEU A 114 -51.36 -3.72 -31.57
CA LEU A 114 -51.74 -3.73 -30.15
C LEU A 114 -51.84 -5.17 -29.62
N LEU A 115 -52.49 -6.07 -30.38
CA LEU A 115 -52.56 -7.49 -30.03
C LEU A 115 -51.17 -8.14 -30.01
N ALA A 116 -50.33 -7.83 -31.00
CA ALA A 116 -48.96 -8.33 -31.06
C ALA A 116 -48.14 -7.88 -29.86
N GLN A 117 -48.29 -6.63 -29.41
CA GLN A 117 -47.60 -6.11 -28.22
C GLN A 117 -48.01 -6.89 -26.98
N PHE A 118 -49.30 -7.01 -26.72
CA PHE A 118 -49.83 -7.74 -25.57
C PHE A 118 -49.33 -9.19 -25.54
N ARG A 119 -49.38 -9.89 -26.68
CA ARG A 119 -48.93 -11.29 -26.77
C ARG A 119 -47.42 -11.46 -26.64
N CYS A 120 -46.63 -10.58 -27.26
CA CYS A 120 -45.18 -10.62 -27.10
C CYS A 120 -44.77 -10.34 -25.65
N ASP A 121 -45.46 -9.43 -24.94
CA ASP A 121 -45.20 -9.15 -23.53
C ASP A 121 -45.57 -10.31 -22.59
N GLU A 122 -46.64 -11.04 -22.91
CA GLU A 122 -47.05 -12.25 -22.19
C GLU A 122 -45.99 -13.36 -22.35
N ILE A 123 -45.60 -13.66 -23.59
CA ILE A 123 -44.56 -14.65 -23.89
C ILE A 123 -43.23 -14.26 -23.23
N ALA A 124 -42.83 -12.99 -23.32
CA ALA A 124 -41.60 -12.49 -22.68
C ALA A 124 -41.62 -12.73 -21.16
N ARG A 125 -42.77 -12.56 -20.49
CA ARG A 125 -42.92 -12.85 -19.06
C ARG A 125 -42.83 -14.34 -18.76
N GLU A 126 -43.43 -15.19 -19.59
CA GLU A 126 -43.41 -16.65 -19.40
C GLU A 126 -42.00 -17.24 -19.55
N VAL A 127 -41.27 -16.85 -20.60
CA VAL A 127 -39.90 -17.36 -20.83
C VAL A 127 -38.90 -16.88 -19.76
N LEU A 128 -39.18 -15.74 -19.13
CA LEU A 128 -38.38 -15.22 -18.01
C LEU A 128 -38.53 -16.06 -16.73
N VAL A 129 -39.62 -16.81 -16.54
CA VAL A 129 -39.79 -17.66 -15.36
C VAL A 129 -38.70 -18.74 -15.29
N LEU A 130 -38.39 -19.38 -16.43
CA LEU A 130 -37.32 -20.39 -16.51
C LEU A 130 -35.92 -19.76 -16.35
N PHE A 131 -35.76 -18.52 -16.85
CA PHE A 131 -34.54 -17.74 -16.63
C PHE A 131 -34.33 -17.48 -15.14
N ASP A 132 -35.37 -17.01 -14.44
CA ASP A 132 -35.34 -16.71 -13.01
C ASP A 132 -35.04 -17.95 -12.15
N GLN A 133 -35.61 -19.10 -12.50
CA GLN A 133 -35.33 -20.36 -11.81
C GLN A 133 -33.86 -20.79 -11.95
N THR A 134 -33.23 -20.48 -13.10
CA THR A 134 -31.83 -20.85 -13.36
C THR A 134 -30.85 -19.84 -12.77
N ILE A 135 -31.14 -18.54 -12.88
CA ILE A 135 -30.22 -17.45 -12.55
C ILE A 135 -30.43 -16.89 -11.14
N GLY A 136 -31.66 -16.85 -10.64
CA GLY A 136 -31.99 -16.31 -9.32
C GLY A 136 -31.15 -16.89 -8.18
N PRO A 137 -30.87 -18.21 -8.12
CA PRO A 137 -29.98 -18.76 -7.08
C PRO A 137 -28.57 -18.17 -7.10
N PHE A 138 -28.00 -17.90 -8.28
CA PHE A 138 -26.67 -17.29 -8.41
C PHE A 138 -26.67 -15.82 -8.01
N GLU A 139 -27.74 -15.07 -8.31
CA GLU A 139 -27.87 -13.67 -7.89
C GLU A 139 -27.92 -13.56 -6.36
N VAL A 140 -28.66 -14.44 -5.69
CA VAL A 140 -28.72 -14.49 -4.22
C VAL A 140 -27.35 -14.83 -3.64
N GLN A 141 -26.67 -15.86 -4.16
CA GLN A 141 -25.33 -16.23 -3.69
C GLN A 141 -24.31 -15.11 -3.87
N GLN A 142 -24.35 -14.39 -5.00
CA GLN A 142 -23.46 -13.27 -5.25
C GLN A 142 -23.75 -12.08 -4.32
N ALA A 143 -25.02 -11.77 -4.08
CA ALA A 143 -25.44 -10.71 -3.16
C ALA A 143 -24.99 -11.01 -1.71
N ASP A 144 -25.11 -12.26 -1.27
CA ASP A 144 -24.69 -12.67 0.07
C ASP A 144 -23.16 -12.70 0.22
N ALA A 145 -22.42 -13.10 -0.81
CA ALA A 145 -20.96 -12.97 -0.86
C ALA A 145 -20.53 -11.50 -0.77
N THR A 146 -21.19 -10.62 -1.52
CA THR A 146 -20.93 -9.17 -1.49
C THR A 146 -21.18 -8.59 -0.10
N ARG A 147 -22.29 -8.98 0.54
CA ARG A 147 -22.67 -8.53 1.90
C ARG A 147 -21.71 -9.00 2.99
N SER A 148 -21.21 -10.22 2.87
CA SER A 148 -20.22 -10.78 3.80
C SER A 148 -18.81 -10.28 3.56
N GLY A 149 -18.55 -9.61 2.42
CA GLY A 149 -17.23 -9.10 2.04
C GLY A 149 -16.24 -10.19 1.63
N ILE A 150 -16.69 -11.45 1.52
CA ILE A 150 -15.83 -12.59 1.16
C ILE A 150 -15.90 -12.79 -0.37
N PRO A 151 -14.77 -12.77 -1.09
CA PRO A 151 -14.77 -13.08 -2.51
C PRO A 151 -15.16 -14.55 -2.72
N LEU A 152 -16.29 -14.78 -3.38
CA LEU A 152 -16.80 -16.11 -3.71
C LEU A 152 -16.85 -16.30 -5.22
N ILE A 153 -16.18 -17.33 -5.71
CA ILE A 153 -16.21 -17.76 -7.10
C ILE A 153 -17.37 -18.76 -7.24
N LEU A 154 -18.38 -18.39 -8.03
CA LEU A 154 -19.58 -19.21 -8.24
C LEU A 154 -19.30 -20.30 -9.28
N ALA A 155 -19.23 -21.55 -8.84
CA ALA A 155 -18.99 -22.68 -9.72
C ALA A 155 -20.16 -22.90 -10.70
N GLY A 156 -19.85 -23.13 -11.97
CA GLY A 156 -20.86 -23.43 -13.00
C GLY A 156 -21.66 -22.22 -13.51
N LEU A 157 -21.38 -21.01 -13.01
CA LEU A 157 -22.07 -19.78 -13.40
C LEU A 157 -22.09 -19.59 -14.92
N GLY A 158 -20.94 -19.68 -15.59
CA GLY A 158 -20.86 -19.47 -17.04
C GLY A 158 -21.73 -20.41 -17.87
N VAL A 159 -21.80 -21.69 -17.46
CA VAL A 159 -22.68 -22.69 -18.13
C VAL A 159 -24.14 -22.33 -17.89
N ALA A 160 -24.51 -21.95 -16.67
CA ALA A 160 -25.85 -21.52 -16.32
C ALA A 160 -26.27 -20.27 -17.13
N MET A 161 -25.40 -19.27 -17.23
CA MET A 161 -25.64 -18.04 -18.00
C MET A 161 -25.86 -18.32 -19.49
N ARG A 162 -24.97 -19.08 -20.13
CA ARG A 162 -25.10 -19.44 -21.55
C ARG A 162 -26.38 -20.25 -21.81
N THR A 163 -26.67 -21.21 -20.94
CA THR A 163 -27.86 -22.05 -21.06
C THR A 163 -29.14 -21.24 -20.87
N ALA A 164 -29.20 -20.40 -19.84
CA ALA A 164 -30.37 -19.56 -19.55
C ALA A 164 -30.63 -18.56 -20.68
N ARG A 165 -29.60 -17.81 -21.11
CA ARG A 165 -29.71 -16.85 -22.22
C ARG A 165 -30.18 -17.54 -23.51
N GLY A 166 -29.52 -18.63 -23.89
CA GLY A 166 -29.84 -19.35 -25.13
C GLY A 166 -31.24 -19.94 -25.14
N LYS A 167 -31.67 -20.59 -24.04
CA LYS A 167 -33.01 -21.16 -23.93
C LYS A 167 -34.09 -20.07 -23.95
N THR A 168 -33.93 -19.01 -23.17
CA THR A 168 -34.93 -17.93 -23.08
C THR A 168 -35.12 -17.22 -24.42
N MET A 169 -34.03 -16.91 -25.12
CA MET A 169 -34.11 -16.29 -26.44
C MET A 169 -34.72 -17.23 -27.49
N ALA A 170 -34.33 -18.52 -27.50
CA ALA A 170 -34.88 -19.50 -28.44
C ALA A 170 -36.39 -19.74 -28.23
N SER A 171 -36.84 -19.85 -26.98
CA SER A 171 -38.27 -19.98 -26.64
C SER A 171 -39.05 -18.75 -27.08
N PHE A 172 -38.55 -17.55 -26.81
CA PHE A 172 -39.20 -16.30 -27.26
C PHE A 172 -39.32 -16.21 -28.78
N GLU A 173 -38.23 -16.51 -29.51
CA GLU A 173 -38.24 -16.49 -30.97
C GLU A 173 -39.24 -17.49 -31.56
N THR A 174 -39.32 -18.69 -30.97
CA THR A 174 -40.22 -19.74 -31.44
C THR A 174 -41.70 -19.33 -31.29
N GLU A 175 -42.05 -18.72 -30.15
CA GLU A 175 -43.45 -18.41 -29.83
C GLU A 175 -43.93 -17.05 -30.36
N ALA A 176 -43.01 -16.07 -30.44
CA ALA A 176 -43.35 -14.68 -30.78
C ALA A 176 -43.14 -14.33 -32.27
N SER A 177 -42.37 -15.11 -33.04
CA SER A 177 -42.04 -14.81 -34.45
C SER A 177 -43.26 -14.75 -35.40
N ARG A 178 -44.39 -15.33 -35.00
CA ARG A 178 -45.66 -15.32 -35.75
C ARG A 178 -46.40 -13.97 -35.71
N TYR A 179 -46.05 -13.08 -34.78
CA TYR A 179 -46.71 -11.79 -34.61
C TYR A 179 -46.09 -10.70 -35.51
N HIS A 180 -46.60 -9.47 -35.39
CA HIS A 180 -46.15 -8.34 -36.20
C HIS A 180 -44.63 -8.15 -36.12
N LYS A 181 -43.93 -8.16 -37.26
CA LYS A 181 -42.46 -8.19 -37.34
C LYS A 181 -41.77 -7.07 -36.57
N ARG A 182 -42.31 -5.84 -36.65
CA ARG A 182 -41.75 -4.68 -35.94
C ARG A 182 -41.86 -4.86 -34.44
N VAL A 183 -43.04 -5.27 -33.96
CA VAL A 183 -43.30 -5.49 -32.53
C VAL A 183 -42.44 -6.63 -31.99
N PHE A 184 -42.36 -7.74 -32.74
CA PHE A 184 -41.49 -8.86 -32.40
C PHE A 184 -40.02 -8.43 -32.27
N ALA A 185 -39.49 -7.69 -33.25
CA ALA A 185 -38.10 -7.24 -33.21
C ALA A 185 -37.81 -6.31 -32.02
N THR A 186 -38.71 -5.36 -31.75
CA THR A 186 -38.60 -4.46 -30.59
C THR A 186 -38.64 -5.25 -29.27
N LYS A 187 -39.62 -6.14 -29.11
CA LYS A 187 -39.79 -6.94 -27.89
C LYS A 187 -38.66 -7.94 -27.67
N LYS A 188 -38.10 -8.50 -28.74
CA LYS A 188 -36.89 -9.33 -28.69
C LYS A 188 -35.72 -8.53 -28.13
N SER A 189 -35.49 -7.32 -28.63
CA SER A 189 -34.41 -6.44 -28.15
C SER A 189 -34.59 -6.04 -26.69
N GLU A 190 -35.81 -5.70 -26.27
CA GLU A 190 -36.12 -5.38 -24.87
C GLU A 190 -35.85 -6.57 -23.93
N LEU A 191 -36.24 -7.78 -24.36
CA LEU A 191 -35.99 -8.99 -23.59
C LEU A 191 -34.49 -9.31 -23.49
N GLU A 192 -33.76 -9.19 -24.61
CA GLU A 192 -32.32 -9.41 -24.66
C GLU A 192 -31.57 -8.44 -23.73
N GLU A 193 -31.90 -7.15 -23.76
CA GLU A 193 -31.32 -6.14 -22.88
C GLU A 193 -31.59 -6.43 -21.39
N LYS A 194 -32.81 -6.88 -21.07
CA LYS A 194 -33.21 -7.23 -19.70
C LYS A 194 -32.43 -8.42 -19.16
N ILE A 195 -32.24 -9.46 -19.98
CA ILE A 195 -31.45 -10.65 -19.64
C ILE A 195 -29.98 -10.26 -19.50
N ASP A 196 -29.44 -9.56 -20.50
CA ASP A 196 -28.04 -9.20 -20.57
C ASP A 196 -27.62 -8.27 -19.43
N THR A 197 -28.48 -7.37 -18.98
CA THR A 197 -28.21 -6.52 -17.81
C THR A 197 -27.97 -7.34 -16.54
N ARG A 198 -28.78 -8.38 -16.31
CA ARG A 198 -28.64 -9.26 -15.14
C ARG A 198 -27.43 -10.16 -15.23
N LEU A 199 -27.21 -10.76 -16.40
CA LEU A 199 -26.05 -11.60 -16.66
C LEU A 199 -24.74 -10.81 -16.57
N LYS A 200 -24.73 -9.56 -17.06
CA LYS A 200 -23.57 -8.65 -16.95
C LYS A 200 -23.23 -8.38 -15.48
N ALA A 201 -24.22 -8.13 -14.63
CA ALA A 201 -23.99 -7.95 -13.20
C ALA A 201 -23.29 -9.18 -12.58
N LEU A 202 -23.80 -10.39 -12.86
CA LEU A 202 -23.18 -11.64 -12.41
C LEU A 202 -21.75 -11.83 -12.91
N PHE A 203 -21.52 -11.56 -14.20
CA PHE A 203 -20.19 -11.62 -14.83
C PHE A 203 -19.20 -10.69 -14.13
N THR A 204 -19.56 -9.41 -13.96
CA THR A 204 -18.69 -8.43 -13.29
C THR A 204 -18.42 -8.80 -11.82
N GLY A 205 -19.43 -9.32 -11.10
CA GLY A 205 -19.24 -9.79 -9.74
C GLY A 205 -18.30 -10.99 -9.63
N GLN A 206 -18.37 -11.95 -10.57
CA GLN A 206 -17.44 -13.07 -10.62
C GLN A 206 -16.00 -12.60 -10.87
N LEU A 207 -15.79 -11.71 -11.85
CA LEU A 207 -14.46 -11.17 -12.16
C LEU A 207 -13.89 -10.39 -10.97
N SER A 208 -14.72 -9.61 -10.28
CA SER A 208 -14.32 -8.90 -9.05
C SER A 208 -13.93 -9.86 -7.93
N ALA A 209 -14.68 -10.95 -7.73
CA ALA A 209 -14.34 -11.98 -6.75
C ALA A 209 -13.02 -12.70 -7.11
N ALA A 210 -12.85 -13.10 -8.37
CA ALA A 210 -11.62 -13.72 -8.86
C ALA A 210 -10.41 -12.79 -8.73
N HIS A 211 -10.59 -11.49 -9.02
CA HIS A 211 -9.57 -10.47 -8.86
C HIS A 211 -9.13 -10.37 -7.38
N LYS A 212 -10.06 -10.12 -6.46
CA LYS A 212 -9.75 -9.95 -5.02
C LYS A 212 -9.12 -11.21 -4.42
N SER A 213 -9.68 -12.39 -4.73
CA SER A 213 -9.14 -13.67 -4.26
C SER A 213 -7.74 -13.93 -4.83
N GLY A 214 -7.54 -13.71 -6.13
CA GLY A 214 -6.25 -13.91 -6.79
C GLY A 214 -5.16 -12.95 -6.28
N VAL A 215 -5.51 -11.70 -5.95
CA VAL A 215 -4.60 -10.74 -5.31
C VAL A 215 -4.14 -11.24 -3.93
N ALA A 216 -5.09 -11.69 -3.11
CA ALA A 216 -4.80 -12.17 -1.75
C ALA A 216 -3.93 -13.44 -1.78
N GLU A 217 -4.30 -14.41 -2.61
CA GLU A 217 -3.54 -15.65 -2.80
C GLU A 217 -2.12 -15.39 -3.33
N PHE A 218 -1.97 -14.48 -4.29
CA PHE A 218 -0.65 -14.09 -4.81
C PHE A 218 0.25 -13.53 -3.71
N SER A 219 -0.26 -12.59 -2.90
CA SER A 219 0.49 -12.00 -1.79
C SER A 219 0.94 -13.03 -0.76
N GLU A 220 0.04 -13.97 -0.42
CA GLU A 220 0.34 -15.06 0.50
C GLU A 220 1.36 -16.06 -0.10
N ALA A 221 1.20 -16.43 -1.37
CA ALA A 221 2.08 -17.36 -2.07
C ALA A 221 3.51 -16.84 -2.15
N VAL A 222 3.69 -15.56 -2.56
CA VAL A 222 5.01 -14.91 -2.58
C VAL A 222 5.60 -14.85 -1.17
N SER A 223 4.82 -14.42 -0.18
CA SER A 223 5.28 -14.33 1.21
C SER A 223 5.70 -15.68 1.79
N SER A 224 4.97 -16.75 1.46
CA SER A 224 5.27 -18.11 1.88
C SER A 224 6.53 -18.66 1.20
N ALA A 225 6.66 -18.45 -0.12
CA ALA A 225 7.84 -18.85 -0.88
C ALA A 225 9.12 -18.15 -0.39
N VAL A 226 9.03 -16.86 -0.09
CA VAL A 226 10.14 -16.08 0.49
C VAL A 226 10.54 -16.64 1.86
N LYS A 227 9.57 -16.88 2.77
CA LYS A 227 9.84 -17.48 4.09
C LYS A 227 10.47 -18.87 3.96
N ALA A 228 10.03 -19.69 3.00
CA ALA A 228 10.61 -21.00 2.74
C ALA A 228 12.05 -20.92 2.22
N GLY A 229 12.33 -19.97 1.31
CA GLY A 229 13.68 -19.68 0.82
C GLY A 229 14.62 -19.25 1.94
N GLN A 230 14.16 -18.37 2.84
CA GLN A 230 14.93 -17.92 4.00
C GLN A 230 15.30 -19.06 4.96
N LYS A 231 14.36 -19.98 5.26
CA LYS A 231 14.60 -21.11 6.19
C LYS A 231 15.62 -22.12 5.68
N LYS A 232 15.72 -22.30 4.36
CA LYS A 232 16.64 -23.27 3.75
C LYS A 232 18.10 -22.80 3.72
N GLY A 233 18.39 -21.57 4.14
CA GLY A 233 19.74 -20.98 4.08
C GLY A 233 20.29 -20.81 2.67
N ALA A 234 19.51 -21.16 1.65
CA ALA A 234 19.85 -21.00 0.24
C ALA A 234 19.60 -19.55 -0.18
N SER A 235 20.46 -19.05 -1.08
CA SER A 235 20.17 -17.85 -1.84
C SER A 235 18.90 -18.08 -2.65
N TYR A 236 17.79 -17.44 -2.27
CA TYR A 236 16.57 -17.45 -3.06
C TYR A 236 16.51 -16.18 -3.91
N ASP A 237 15.93 -16.30 -5.10
CA ASP A 237 15.73 -15.19 -6.03
C ASP A 237 14.29 -14.67 -5.88
N PHE A 238 14.15 -13.45 -5.36
CA PHE A 238 12.83 -12.86 -5.15
C PHE A 238 12.16 -12.52 -6.48
N ALA A 239 12.92 -12.06 -7.47
CA ALA A 239 12.39 -11.71 -8.79
C ALA A 239 11.83 -12.94 -9.51
N GLU A 240 12.52 -14.07 -9.43
CA GLU A 240 12.05 -15.34 -9.99
C GLU A 240 10.77 -15.83 -9.30
N ILE A 241 10.71 -15.75 -7.96
CA ILE A 241 9.51 -16.10 -7.19
C ILE A 241 8.32 -15.24 -7.63
N VAL A 242 8.48 -13.92 -7.68
CA VAL A 242 7.41 -12.99 -8.09
C VAL A 242 6.97 -13.26 -9.51
N THR A 243 7.91 -13.45 -10.45
CA THR A 243 7.60 -13.72 -11.86
C THR A 243 6.80 -15.01 -12.01
N ARG A 244 7.20 -16.07 -11.31
CA ARG A 244 6.52 -17.37 -11.33
C ARG A 244 5.12 -17.28 -10.73
N GLU A 245 4.99 -16.71 -9.53
CA GLU A 245 3.69 -16.58 -8.86
C GLU A 245 2.74 -15.65 -9.63
N ARG A 246 3.26 -14.58 -10.24
CA ARG A 246 2.46 -13.69 -11.09
C ARG A 246 1.92 -14.42 -12.30
N LYS A 247 2.74 -15.24 -12.95
CA LYS A 247 2.30 -16.05 -14.10
C LYS A 247 1.18 -17.01 -13.69
N LEU A 248 1.34 -17.73 -12.58
CA LEU A 248 0.31 -18.64 -12.05
C LEU A 248 -0.99 -17.92 -11.70
N ALA A 249 -0.88 -16.73 -11.09
CA ALA A 249 -2.02 -15.90 -10.73
C ALA A 249 -2.80 -15.42 -11.97
N ILE A 250 -2.11 -14.97 -13.00
CA ILE A 250 -2.70 -14.58 -14.30
C ILE A 250 -3.39 -15.78 -14.97
N GLU A 251 -2.71 -16.93 -15.07
CA GLU A 251 -3.28 -18.14 -15.67
C GLU A 251 -4.55 -18.60 -14.95
N LYS A 252 -4.57 -18.52 -13.61
CA LYS A 252 -5.75 -18.86 -12.80
C LYS A 252 -6.91 -17.89 -13.05
N PHE A 253 -6.63 -16.60 -13.14
CA PHE A 253 -7.65 -15.59 -13.45
C PHE A 253 -8.21 -15.75 -14.86
N GLU A 254 -7.35 -15.93 -15.88
CA GLU A 254 -7.78 -16.14 -17.27
C GLU A 254 -8.62 -17.41 -17.42
N LYS A 255 -8.25 -18.49 -16.70
CA LYS A 255 -9.03 -19.71 -16.66
C LYS A 255 -10.43 -19.43 -16.10
N GLU A 256 -10.54 -18.77 -14.96
CA GLU A 256 -11.83 -18.46 -14.34
C GLU A 256 -12.67 -17.53 -15.23
N ALA A 257 -12.08 -16.42 -15.69
CA ALA A 257 -12.74 -15.45 -16.57
C ALA A 257 -13.25 -16.11 -17.85
N GLY A 258 -12.43 -16.97 -18.48
CA GLY A 258 -12.79 -17.73 -19.68
C GLY A 258 -13.98 -18.67 -19.49
N THR A 259 -14.19 -19.23 -18.29
CA THR A 259 -15.36 -20.10 -18.05
C THR A 259 -16.68 -19.34 -18.06
N VAL A 260 -16.68 -18.05 -17.71
CA VAL A 260 -17.88 -17.22 -17.52
C VAL A 260 -18.22 -16.38 -18.75
N VAL A 261 -17.35 -16.35 -19.77
CA VAL A 261 -17.64 -15.70 -21.05
C VAL A 261 -18.92 -16.26 -21.69
N VAL A 262 -19.76 -15.36 -22.19
CA VAL A 262 -21.00 -15.68 -22.91
C VAL A 262 -20.82 -15.31 -24.38
N GLU A 263 -20.82 -16.30 -25.26
CA GLU A 263 -20.67 -16.10 -26.71
C GLU A 263 -21.80 -15.23 -27.28
N GLY A 264 -21.45 -14.31 -28.18
CA GLY A 264 -22.40 -13.41 -28.83
C GLY A 264 -22.84 -12.21 -27.99
N ALA A 265 -22.33 -12.05 -26.76
CA ALA A 265 -22.66 -10.94 -25.88
C ALA A 265 -21.49 -9.93 -25.79
N PRO A 266 -21.59 -8.70 -26.32
CA PRO A 266 -20.47 -7.75 -26.36
C PRO A 266 -19.92 -7.35 -24.98
N TRP A 267 -20.73 -7.48 -23.94
CA TRP A 267 -20.36 -7.14 -22.56
C TRP A 267 -19.56 -8.24 -21.85
N SER A 268 -19.40 -9.44 -22.44
CA SER A 268 -18.72 -10.58 -21.82
C SER A 268 -17.20 -10.62 -22.10
N ASP A 269 -16.58 -9.45 -22.24
CA ASP A 269 -15.12 -9.30 -22.38
C ASP A 269 -14.47 -9.01 -21.02
N TYR A 270 -13.32 -9.64 -20.75
CA TYR A 270 -12.56 -9.50 -19.50
C TYR A 270 -11.19 -8.84 -19.71
N LYS A 271 -10.83 -8.39 -20.92
CA LYS A 271 -9.52 -7.76 -21.18
C LYS A 271 -9.21 -6.57 -20.28
N GLN A 272 -10.21 -5.71 -20.04
CA GLN A 272 -10.03 -4.56 -19.15
C GLN A 272 -9.77 -5.00 -17.71
N GLU A 273 -10.55 -5.96 -17.19
CA GLU A 273 -10.38 -6.51 -15.85
C GLU A 273 -9.05 -7.24 -15.68
N LEU A 274 -8.60 -7.97 -16.70
CA LEU A 274 -7.27 -8.59 -16.73
C LEU A 274 -6.16 -7.54 -16.67
N SER A 275 -6.27 -6.43 -17.40
CA SER A 275 -5.29 -5.34 -17.35
C SER A 275 -5.25 -4.68 -15.96
N LEU A 276 -6.40 -4.47 -15.33
CA LEU A 276 -6.47 -3.95 -13.96
C LEU A 276 -5.82 -4.93 -12.98
N TYR A 277 -6.13 -6.22 -13.09
CA TYR A 277 -5.53 -7.25 -12.25
C TYR A 277 -4.00 -7.29 -12.38
N GLN A 278 -3.47 -7.24 -13.61
CA GLN A 278 -2.02 -7.21 -13.85
C GLN A 278 -1.34 -5.98 -13.23
N LYS A 279 -2.02 -4.82 -13.21
CA LYS A 279 -1.53 -3.60 -12.55
C LYS A 279 -1.54 -3.72 -11.03
N ASP A 280 -2.58 -4.32 -10.46
CA ASP A 280 -2.66 -4.53 -9.01
C ASP A 280 -1.63 -5.57 -8.54
N LEU A 281 -1.38 -6.62 -9.32
CA LEU A 281 -0.28 -7.56 -9.07
C LEU A 281 1.10 -6.86 -9.11
N GLU A 282 1.32 -5.94 -10.05
CA GLU A 282 2.55 -5.12 -10.10
C GLU A 282 2.70 -4.27 -8.84
N LYS A 283 1.63 -3.58 -8.45
CA LYS A 283 1.62 -2.74 -7.25
C LYS A 283 1.96 -3.54 -6.00
N ILE A 284 1.36 -4.71 -5.83
CA ILE A 284 1.64 -5.60 -4.70
C ILE A 284 3.07 -6.13 -4.77
N SER A 285 3.55 -6.49 -5.97
CA SER A 285 4.93 -6.94 -6.18
C SER A 285 5.94 -5.87 -5.74
N SER A 286 5.70 -4.61 -6.10
CA SER A 286 6.54 -3.48 -5.68
C SER A 286 6.53 -3.28 -4.16
N GLN A 287 5.37 -3.42 -3.51
CA GLN A 287 5.27 -3.31 -2.05
C GLN A 287 6.01 -4.44 -1.34
N LEU A 288 5.83 -5.68 -1.79
CA LEU A 288 6.54 -6.85 -1.24
C LEU A 288 8.06 -6.75 -1.45
N ARG A 289 8.49 -6.18 -2.59
CA ARG A 289 9.91 -5.91 -2.87
C ARG A 289 10.48 -4.91 -1.87
N LYS A 290 9.79 -3.79 -1.63
CA LYS A 290 10.20 -2.78 -0.63
C LYS A 290 10.30 -3.39 0.77
N ASP A 291 9.33 -4.21 1.17
CA ASP A 291 9.36 -4.90 2.46
C ASP A 291 10.54 -5.86 2.57
N GLU A 292 10.86 -6.62 1.52
CA GLU A 292 12.02 -7.52 1.52
C GLU A 292 13.36 -6.76 1.47
N MET A 293 13.43 -5.63 0.77
CA MET A 293 14.58 -4.72 0.79
C MET A 293 14.83 -4.16 2.20
N ARG A 294 13.77 -3.77 2.93
CA ARG A 294 13.87 -3.35 4.33
C ARG A 294 14.41 -4.48 5.21
N ARG A 295 13.92 -5.72 5.03
CA ARG A 295 14.43 -6.89 5.77
C ARG A 295 15.88 -7.21 5.44
N LEU A 296 16.29 -7.05 4.17
CA LEU A 296 17.67 -7.19 3.74
C LEU A 296 18.56 -6.16 4.45
N ALA A 297 18.15 -4.89 4.49
CA ALA A 297 18.86 -3.83 5.20
C ALA A 297 19.06 -4.18 6.68
N THR A 298 18.01 -4.62 7.40
CA THR A 298 18.12 -5.04 8.80
C THR A 298 19.04 -6.26 8.99
N ARG A 299 19.10 -7.18 8.02
CA ARG A 299 19.99 -8.34 8.07
C ARG A 299 21.45 -7.94 7.89
N VAL A 300 21.72 -7.04 6.92
CA VAL A 300 23.04 -6.49 6.66
C VAL A 300 23.50 -5.63 7.85
N GLU A 301 22.61 -4.82 8.44
CA GLU A 301 22.89 -4.06 9.66
C GLU A 301 23.30 -4.97 10.83
N ARG A 302 22.60 -6.09 11.06
CA ARG A 302 22.99 -7.06 12.10
C ARG A 302 24.37 -7.66 11.83
N TRP A 303 24.70 -7.90 10.56
CA TRP A 303 26.03 -8.34 10.17
C TRP A 303 27.09 -7.28 10.45
N VAL A 304 26.83 -6.01 10.11
CA VAL A 304 27.69 -4.86 10.44
C VAL A 304 27.90 -4.77 11.94
N ARG A 305 26.84 -4.88 12.75
CA ARG A 305 26.92 -4.85 14.22
C ARG A 305 27.83 -5.95 14.77
N SER A 306 27.69 -7.18 14.28
CA SER A 306 28.56 -8.28 14.70
C SER A 306 30.02 -8.03 14.30
N ARG A 307 30.27 -7.62 13.05
CA ARG A 307 31.63 -7.42 12.51
C ARG A 307 32.34 -6.24 13.16
N LEU A 308 31.64 -5.12 13.32
CA LEU A 308 32.16 -3.94 13.99
C LEU A 308 32.32 -4.18 15.49
N GLY A 309 31.38 -4.85 16.15
CA GLY A 309 31.44 -5.16 17.59
C GLY A 309 32.77 -5.84 17.96
N ASP A 310 33.07 -6.96 17.32
CA ASP A 310 34.32 -7.70 17.57
C ASP A 310 35.57 -6.86 17.26
N SER A 311 35.55 -6.07 16.17
CA SER A 311 36.72 -5.30 15.73
C SER A 311 36.98 -4.09 16.64
N ILE A 312 35.92 -3.42 17.09
CA ILE A 312 36.00 -2.29 18.02
C ILE A 312 36.47 -2.76 19.39
N ASP A 313 35.99 -3.92 19.86
CA ASP A 313 36.44 -4.51 21.12
C ASP A 313 37.95 -4.76 21.11
N LEU A 314 38.49 -5.27 20.00
CA LEU A 314 39.93 -5.46 19.84
C LEU A 314 40.71 -4.13 19.92
N GLU A 315 40.23 -3.09 19.24
CA GLU A 315 40.86 -1.76 19.28
C GLU A 315 40.83 -1.13 20.69
N PHE A 316 39.70 -1.25 21.40
CA PHE A 316 39.58 -0.75 22.76
C PHE A 316 40.34 -1.60 23.77
N ASN A 317 40.47 -2.92 23.57
CA ASN A 317 41.29 -3.77 24.43
C ASN A 317 42.79 -3.50 24.25
N ALA A 318 43.21 -3.08 23.05
CA ALA A 318 44.58 -2.64 22.80
C ALA A 318 44.96 -1.36 23.57
N LEU A 319 43.99 -0.55 24.02
CA LEU A 319 44.24 0.58 24.94
C LEU A 319 44.64 0.12 26.35
N GLY A 320 44.16 -1.04 26.80
CA GLY A 320 44.45 -1.57 28.13
C GLY A 320 45.82 -2.22 28.21
N SER A 321 45.91 -3.36 28.90
CA SER A 321 47.18 -4.09 29.02
C SER A 321 47.56 -4.85 27.73
N GLY A 322 46.58 -5.14 26.86
CA GLY A 322 46.78 -6.05 25.72
C GLY A 322 47.24 -7.47 26.11
N ARG A 323 47.35 -7.79 27.41
CA ARG A 323 48.01 -8.98 27.97
C ARG A 323 47.08 -9.89 28.78
N GLY A 324 45.76 -9.67 28.72
CA GLY A 324 44.77 -10.43 29.47
C GLY A 324 43.82 -11.27 28.61
N GLY A 325 44.21 -12.51 28.28
CA GLY A 325 43.31 -13.58 27.81
C GLY A 325 43.19 -13.77 26.28
N SER A 326 43.23 -15.03 25.83
CA SER A 326 42.97 -15.70 24.52
C SER A 326 42.92 -14.96 23.16
N ARG A 327 43.19 -13.66 23.06
CA ARG A 327 43.07 -12.82 21.85
C ARG A 327 44.10 -11.67 21.82
N ALA A 328 45.27 -11.84 22.41
CA ALA A 328 46.41 -10.95 22.13
C ALA A 328 46.97 -11.28 20.73
N PRO A 329 47.46 -10.30 19.94
CA PRO A 329 48.16 -10.59 18.68
C PRO A 329 49.33 -11.55 18.92
N GLU A 330 49.38 -12.66 18.18
CA GLU A 330 50.46 -13.67 18.27
C GLU A 330 51.83 -13.08 17.88
N ASP A 331 51.84 -12.04 17.05
CA ASP A 331 53.00 -11.26 16.64
C ASP A 331 52.58 -9.79 16.48
N GLY A 332 53.27 -8.84 17.12
CA GLY A 332 53.21 -7.42 16.71
C GLY A 332 53.13 -6.39 17.83
N GLU A 333 53.93 -5.33 17.68
CA GLU A 333 53.99 -4.14 18.53
C GLU A 333 52.59 -3.56 18.84
N LYS A 334 52.42 -3.06 20.08
CA LYS A 334 51.18 -2.43 20.53
C LYS A 334 50.86 -1.23 19.63
N PRO A 335 49.65 -1.17 19.02
CA PRO A 335 49.28 -0.06 18.15
C PRO A 335 49.31 1.27 18.91
N SER A 336 49.76 2.35 18.27
CA SER A 336 49.79 3.67 18.92
C SER A 336 48.40 4.07 19.41
N GLU A 337 48.32 4.54 20.65
CA GLU A 337 47.08 5.03 21.26
C GLU A 337 46.52 6.24 20.49
N LYS A 338 47.39 7.07 19.90
CA LYS A 338 47.00 8.30 19.20
C LYS A 338 46.19 8.07 17.93
N THR A 339 46.34 6.91 17.29
CA THR A 339 45.70 6.59 16.01
C THR A 339 44.42 5.76 16.19
N ILE A 340 43.92 5.59 17.42
CA ILE A 340 42.74 4.75 17.67
C ILE A 340 41.53 5.17 16.84
N TRP A 341 41.26 6.47 16.76
CA TRP A 341 40.13 7.00 16.00
C TRP A 341 40.30 6.81 14.49
N ASP A 342 41.51 6.92 13.96
CA ASP A 342 41.79 6.65 12.54
C ASP A 342 41.53 5.18 12.19
N ARG A 343 41.93 4.26 13.08
CA ARG A 343 41.70 2.82 12.91
C ARG A 343 40.21 2.49 13.02
N ILE A 344 39.51 3.01 14.02
CA ILE A 344 38.05 2.83 14.18
C ILE A 344 37.31 3.37 12.95
N TRP A 345 37.67 4.56 12.47
CA TRP A 345 37.05 5.15 11.27
C TRP A 345 37.31 4.31 10.02
N SER A 346 38.55 3.85 9.82
CA SER A 346 38.91 3.00 8.68
C SER A 346 38.20 1.64 8.73
N LEU A 347 38.11 1.03 9.91
CA LEU A 347 37.36 -0.22 10.13
C LEU A 347 35.88 -0.04 9.84
N PHE A 348 35.29 1.08 10.30
CA PHE A 348 33.92 1.45 10.01
C PHE A 348 33.68 1.56 8.50
N VAL A 349 34.43 2.43 7.82
CA VAL A 349 34.30 2.67 6.37
C VAL A 349 34.44 1.37 5.58
N ASN A 350 35.48 0.57 5.86
CA ASN A 350 35.70 -0.69 5.15
C ASN A 350 34.59 -1.72 5.39
N THR A 351 34.09 -1.82 6.62
CA THR A 351 33.00 -2.76 6.96
C THR A 351 31.69 -2.34 6.31
N VAL A 352 31.39 -1.04 6.30
CA VAL A 352 30.19 -0.50 5.64
C VAL A 352 30.29 -0.65 4.13
N LEU A 353 31.46 -0.44 3.51
CA LEU A 353 31.64 -0.70 2.08
C LEU A 353 31.43 -2.17 1.70
N ASP A 354 31.90 -3.12 2.53
CA ASP A 354 31.60 -4.55 2.30
C ASP A 354 30.10 -4.85 2.48
N ALA A 355 29.46 -4.20 3.45
CA ALA A 355 28.03 -4.28 3.66
C ALA A 355 27.24 -3.74 2.44
N GLU A 356 27.65 -2.60 1.87
CA GLU A 356 27.05 -2.02 0.67
C GLU A 356 27.19 -2.93 -0.55
N ARG A 357 28.35 -3.58 -0.74
CA ARG A 357 28.54 -4.57 -1.81
C ARG A 357 27.59 -5.75 -1.65
N ARG A 358 27.52 -6.35 -0.45
CA ARG A 358 26.61 -7.45 -0.14
C ARG A 358 25.14 -7.06 -0.32
N PHE A 359 24.78 -5.85 0.10
CA PHE A 359 23.44 -5.31 -0.06
C PHE A 359 23.10 -5.17 -1.55
N THR A 360 23.98 -4.56 -2.34
CA THR A 360 23.78 -4.34 -3.78
C THR A 360 23.70 -5.64 -4.56
N GLU A 361 24.57 -6.61 -4.28
CA GLU A 361 24.52 -7.95 -4.91
C GLU A 361 23.19 -8.65 -4.65
N ARG A 362 22.65 -8.52 -3.43
CA ARG A 362 21.36 -9.09 -3.07
C ARG A 362 20.18 -8.31 -3.64
N ALA A 363 20.26 -6.99 -3.67
CA ALA A 363 19.22 -6.14 -4.26
C ALA A 363 19.03 -6.42 -5.76
N LYS A 364 20.11 -6.74 -6.49
CA LYS A 364 20.02 -7.19 -7.89
C LYS A 364 19.15 -8.45 -8.06
N SER A 365 19.26 -9.42 -7.16
CA SER A 365 18.42 -10.63 -7.18
C SER A 365 16.94 -10.36 -6.83
N PHE A 366 16.61 -9.14 -6.41
CA PHE A 366 15.23 -8.74 -6.12
C PHE A 366 14.61 -7.91 -7.24
N ASP A 367 15.37 -7.66 -8.33
CA ASP A 367 14.98 -6.74 -9.41
C ASP A 367 14.64 -5.34 -8.87
N ALA A 368 15.41 -4.88 -7.88
CA ALA A 368 15.25 -3.56 -7.28
C ALA A 368 15.66 -2.46 -8.27
N SER A 369 14.90 -1.36 -8.28
CA SER A 369 15.25 -0.20 -9.10
C SER A 369 16.50 0.50 -8.55
N LEU A 370 17.16 1.30 -9.39
CA LEU A 370 18.31 2.10 -8.94
C LEU A 370 17.93 3.03 -7.78
N GLU A 371 16.75 3.64 -7.84
CA GLU A 371 16.23 4.51 -6.77
C GLU A 371 15.99 3.73 -5.46
N GLU A 372 15.49 2.49 -5.53
CA GLU A 372 15.30 1.64 -4.35
C GLU A 372 16.63 1.21 -3.71
N VAL A 373 17.64 0.94 -4.55
CA VAL A 373 18.99 0.63 -4.10
C VAL A 373 19.62 1.85 -3.42
N ASP A 374 19.52 3.04 -4.01
CA ASP A 374 20.08 4.27 -3.46
C ASP A 374 19.50 4.61 -2.08
N VAL A 375 18.18 4.52 -1.91
CA VAL A 375 17.51 4.69 -0.60
C VAL A 375 18.00 3.65 0.41
N GLY A 376 18.14 2.39 -0.04
CA GLY A 376 18.65 1.30 0.78
C GLY A 376 20.09 1.51 1.28
N LEU A 377 20.98 1.98 0.41
CA LEU A 377 22.38 2.27 0.73
C LEU A 377 22.50 3.47 1.68
N TRP A 378 21.75 4.54 1.43
CA TRP A 378 21.70 5.70 2.32
C TRP A 378 21.23 5.31 3.73
N ARG A 379 20.15 4.53 3.84
CA ARG A 379 19.68 3.97 5.12
C ARG A 379 20.74 3.10 5.80
N LEU A 380 21.42 2.24 5.04
CA LEU A 380 22.44 1.34 5.57
C LEU A 380 23.61 2.13 6.18
N ARG A 381 24.06 3.22 5.55
CA ARG A 381 25.10 4.11 6.10
C ARG A 381 24.68 4.73 7.42
N ARG A 382 23.48 5.30 7.48
CA ARG A 382 22.93 5.93 8.70
C ARG A 382 22.77 4.94 9.84
N LYS A 383 22.19 3.78 9.58
CA LYS A 383 22.05 2.74 10.61
C LYS A 383 23.39 2.19 11.07
N SER A 384 24.35 2.03 10.15
CA SER A 384 25.71 1.61 10.51
C SER A 384 26.41 2.63 11.41
N TRP A 385 26.19 3.93 11.21
CA TRP A 385 26.67 4.96 12.15
C TRP A 385 26.05 4.78 13.54
N GLY A 386 24.73 4.59 13.63
CA GLY A 386 24.07 4.32 14.91
C GLY A 386 24.61 3.06 15.61
N VAL A 387 24.94 2.01 14.84
CA VAL A 387 25.61 0.80 15.34
C VAL A 387 26.99 1.12 15.92
N LEU A 388 27.82 1.88 15.19
CA LEU A 388 29.14 2.30 15.65
C LEU A 388 29.04 3.14 16.93
N ARG A 389 28.16 4.15 16.94
CA ARG A 389 27.95 5.05 18.07
C ARG A 389 27.52 4.28 19.32
N SER A 390 26.50 3.42 19.19
CA SER A 390 26.05 2.54 20.28
C SER A 390 27.19 1.70 20.85
N LYS A 391 28.04 1.14 19.99
CA LYS A 391 29.16 0.30 20.43
C LYS A 391 30.27 1.12 21.12
N ILE A 392 30.57 2.32 20.62
CA ILE A 392 31.52 3.21 21.28
C ILE A 392 30.97 3.64 22.65
N ASP A 393 29.69 3.99 22.75
CA ASP A 393 29.06 4.38 24.02
C ASP A 393 29.10 3.24 25.06
N GLU A 394 28.97 1.98 24.64
CA GLU A 394 29.17 0.80 25.48
C GLU A 394 30.62 0.69 26.00
N GLU A 395 31.63 0.86 25.13
CA GLU A 395 33.04 0.84 25.54
C GLU A 395 33.43 2.06 26.39
N MET A 396 32.74 3.19 26.21
CA MET A 396 32.92 4.45 26.94
C MET A 396 32.17 4.50 28.28
N MET A 397 31.42 3.45 28.64
CA MET A 397 30.79 3.36 29.95
C MET A 397 31.86 3.43 31.05
N GLU A 398 31.56 4.15 32.14
CA GLU A 398 32.54 4.49 33.19
C GLU A 398 33.35 3.29 33.70
N GLY A 399 32.70 2.13 33.90
CA GLY A 399 33.37 0.92 34.37
C GLY A 399 34.36 0.35 33.35
N ASN A 400 33.98 0.28 32.08
CA ASN A 400 34.79 -0.30 31.01
C ASN A 400 36.02 0.57 30.72
N ILE A 401 35.81 1.88 30.58
CA ILE A 401 36.91 2.80 30.30
C ILE A 401 37.87 2.93 31.49
N LEU A 402 37.37 2.96 32.73
CA LEU A 402 38.22 3.02 33.92
C LEU A 402 39.08 1.76 34.06
N LEU A 403 38.52 0.58 33.75
CA LEU A 403 39.27 -0.67 33.72
C LEU A 403 40.42 -0.59 32.70
N LYS A 404 40.15 -0.15 31.47
CA LYS A 404 41.17 -0.02 30.41
C LYS A 404 42.25 1.00 30.79
N LEU A 405 41.88 2.15 31.37
CA LEU A 405 42.84 3.15 31.87
C LEU A 405 43.72 2.58 32.99
N ARG A 406 43.12 1.84 33.93
CA ARG A 406 43.86 1.17 35.01
C ARG A 406 44.85 0.15 34.44
N GLU A 407 44.41 -0.69 33.52
CA GLU A 407 45.29 -1.68 32.88
C GLU A 407 46.41 -1.02 32.08
N ASN A 408 46.14 0.07 31.35
CA ASN A 408 47.17 0.83 30.63
C ASN A 408 48.25 1.37 31.57
N PHE A 409 47.82 1.92 32.72
CA PHE A 409 48.72 2.40 33.75
C PHE A 409 49.51 1.26 34.40
N GLU A 410 48.85 0.16 34.77
CA GLU A 410 49.51 -1.00 35.36
C GLU A 410 50.52 -1.64 34.40
N ASP A 411 50.22 -1.71 33.10
CA ASP A 411 51.14 -2.19 32.06
C ASP A 411 52.42 -1.34 32.03
N LYS A 412 52.29 -0.01 31.97
CA LYS A 412 53.42 0.93 31.93
C LYS A 412 54.18 1.03 33.27
N PHE A 413 53.50 0.87 34.40
CA PHE A 413 54.08 1.04 35.73
C PHE A 413 54.68 -0.25 36.29
N ARG A 414 54.01 -1.39 36.09
CA ARG A 414 54.41 -2.69 36.69
C ARG A 414 55.29 -3.51 35.77
N TYR A 415 55.38 -3.20 34.47
CA TYR A 415 56.19 -3.95 33.51
C TYR A 415 57.21 -3.04 32.84
N ASP A 416 58.32 -3.62 32.40
CA ASP A 416 59.31 -2.95 31.55
C ASP A 416 58.92 -2.98 30.07
N ASP A 417 59.72 -2.34 29.22
CA ASP A 417 59.44 -2.22 27.79
C ASP A 417 59.47 -3.58 27.06
N LEU A 418 60.11 -4.59 27.66
CA LEU A 418 60.10 -5.98 27.18
C LEU A 418 58.92 -6.78 27.75
N GLY A 419 58.13 -6.18 28.64
CA GLY A 419 56.96 -6.78 29.23
C GLY A 419 57.23 -7.69 30.42
N VAL A 420 58.38 -7.56 31.05
CA VAL A 420 58.74 -8.32 32.25
C VAL A 420 58.25 -7.54 33.48
N PRO A 421 57.61 -8.20 34.47
CA PRO A 421 57.23 -7.55 35.71
C PRO A 421 58.42 -6.91 36.41
N ARG A 422 58.30 -5.62 36.75
CA ARG A 422 59.29 -4.86 37.52
C ARG A 422 59.30 -5.33 38.97
N ILE A 423 60.49 -5.63 39.48
CA ILE A 423 60.72 -5.94 40.89
C ILE A 423 61.38 -4.73 41.53
N TRP A 424 60.67 -4.08 42.44
CA TRP A 424 61.10 -2.82 43.05
C TRP A 424 62.19 -3.04 44.11
N ARG A 425 63.27 -2.28 44.00
CA ARG A 425 64.34 -2.17 45.00
C ARG A 425 64.29 -0.82 45.69
N PRO A 426 64.81 -0.68 46.92
CA PRO A 426 64.84 0.61 47.64
C PRO A 426 65.57 1.76 46.93
N THR A 427 66.42 1.47 45.95
CA THR A 427 67.20 2.44 45.17
C THR A 427 66.53 2.85 43.85
N ASP A 428 65.40 2.23 43.49
CA ASP A 428 64.75 2.47 42.20
C ASP A 428 63.92 3.77 42.25
N ASP A 429 63.88 4.49 41.12
CA ASP A 429 63.06 5.70 40.97
C ASP A 429 61.59 5.34 40.68
N ILE A 430 60.90 4.87 41.73
CA ILE A 430 59.47 4.51 41.65
C ILE A 430 58.62 5.74 41.33
N GLU A 431 59.00 6.92 41.83
CA GLU A 431 58.25 8.16 41.67
C GLU A 431 58.33 8.71 40.24
N GLY A 432 59.51 8.68 39.62
CA GLY A 432 59.69 9.03 38.20
C GLY A 432 58.89 8.11 37.27
N ILE A 433 58.94 6.79 37.48
CA ILE A 433 58.17 5.84 36.65
C ILE A 433 56.66 6.01 36.87
N TYR A 434 56.22 6.23 38.10
CA TYR A 434 54.82 6.52 38.42
C TYR A 434 54.32 7.79 37.72
N THR A 435 55.08 8.89 37.77
CA THR A 435 54.67 10.16 37.16
C THR A 435 54.54 10.03 35.64
N ILE A 436 55.51 9.39 34.97
CA ILE A 436 55.47 9.14 33.52
C ILE A 436 54.27 8.26 33.14
N ALA A 437 54.07 7.13 33.83
CA ALA A 437 52.97 6.21 33.54
C ALA A 437 51.59 6.87 33.79
N ARG A 438 51.47 7.66 34.86
CA ARG A 438 50.25 8.39 35.20
C ARG A 438 49.92 9.48 34.19
N GLU A 439 50.90 10.31 33.82
CA GLU A 439 50.69 11.38 32.84
C GLU A 439 50.37 10.82 31.45
N SER A 440 51.06 9.76 31.03
CA SER A 440 50.76 9.07 29.78
C SER A 440 49.31 8.56 29.74
N THR A 441 48.84 7.95 30.81
CA THR A 441 47.46 7.42 30.90
C THR A 441 46.43 8.55 30.99
N LEU A 442 46.72 9.64 31.72
CA LEU A 442 45.82 10.79 31.81
C LEU A 442 45.62 11.50 30.47
N ASN A 443 46.61 11.46 29.57
CA ASN A 443 46.50 12.00 28.21
C ASN A 443 45.54 11.19 27.32
N LEU A 444 45.14 9.97 27.71
CA LEU A 444 44.14 9.18 26.99
C LEU A 444 42.72 9.73 27.18
N ILE A 445 42.40 10.29 28.35
CA ILE A 445 41.06 10.84 28.63
C ILE A 445 40.66 11.94 27.63
N PRO A 446 41.48 13.00 27.38
CA PRO A 446 41.15 14.00 26.37
C PRO A 446 41.20 13.45 24.95
N LEU A 447 42.05 12.46 24.67
CA LEU A 447 42.12 11.79 23.35
C LEU A 447 40.83 11.03 23.04
N LEU A 448 40.29 10.28 24.01
CA LEU A 448 39.07 9.50 23.87
C LEU A 448 37.79 10.34 24.03
N ALA A 449 37.89 11.57 24.52
CA ALA A 449 36.73 12.43 24.72
C ALA A 449 36.09 12.91 23.42
N ARG A 450 36.86 13.04 22.33
CA ARG A 450 36.39 13.52 21.03
C ARG A 450 36.87 12.60 19.92
N PHE A 451 35.98 12.15 19.06
CA PHE A 451 36.34 11.41 17.86
C PHE A 451 36.99 12.39 16.87
N ARG A 452 38.33 12.40 16.85
CA ARG A 452 39.13 13.22 15.94
C ARG A 452 40.20 12.36 15.26
N LEU A 453 40.33 12.53 13.96
CA LEU A 453 41.35 11.85 13.16
C LEU A 453 42.72 12.49 13.46
N ASN A 454 43.77 11.69 13.62
CA ASN A 454 45.08 12.18 14.03
C ASN A 454 45.74 13.04 12.94
N GLU A 455 45.56 12.66 11.66
CA GLU A 455 46.18 13.37 10.52
C GLU A 455 45.63 14.78 10.32
N THR A 456 44.33 14.97 10.52
CA THR A 456 43.63 16.24 10.24
C THR A 456 43.28 17.02 11.51
N SER A 457 43.35 16.38 12.69
CA SER A 457 42.87 16.93 13.97
C SER A 457 41.40 17.39 13.94
N ALA A 458 40.65 16.92 12.95
CA ALA A 458 39.26 17.27 12.68
C ALA A 458 38.35 16.05 12.93
N PRO A 459 37.04 16.25 13.17
CA PRO A 459 36.10 15.16 13.17
C PRO A 459 36.09 14.44 11.81
N PRO A 460 35.78 13.13 11.77
CA PRO A 460 35.56 12.43 10.51
C PRO A 460 34.47 13.12 9.67
N PRO A 461 34.59 13.14 8.32
CA PRO A 461 33.63 13.78 7.43
C PRO A 461 32.35 12.94 7.28
N LEU A 462 31.60 12.79 8.38
CA LEU A 462 30.39 11.96 8.46
C LEU A 462 29.28 12.48 7.55
N ASP A 463 29.12 13.80 7.48
CA ASP A 463 28.18 14.51 6.60
C ASP A 463 28.35 14.08 5.13
N LYS A 464 29.59 14.12 4.64
CA LYS A 464 29.92 13.72 3.27
C LYS A 464 29.81 12.21 3.07
N TRP A 465 30.14 11.43 4.10
CA TRP A 465 30.09 9.98 4.04
C TRP A 465 28.66 9.44 3.95
N VAL A 466 27.76 9.93 4.81
CA VAL A 466 26.34 9.56 4.77
C VAL A 466 25.70 10.07 3.48
N GLY A 467 26.04 11.29 3.08
CA GLY A 467 25.51 11.93 1.88
C GLY A 467 24.09 12.46 2.07
N HIS A 468 23.58 13.09 1.01
CA HIS A 468 22.23 13.67 1.02
C HIS A 468 21.15 12.59 0.95
N MET A 469 19.99 12.90 1.53
CA MET A 469 18.80 12.08 1.40
C MET A 469 18.38 11.98 -0.08
N PRO A 470 18.19 10.75 -0.61
CA PRO A 470 17.71 10.56 -1.97
C PRO A 470 16.29 11.12 -2.15
N SER A 471 16.00 11.71 -3.32
CA SER A 471 14.68 12.31 -3.61
C SER A 471 13.52 11.31 -3.64
N SER A 472 13.81 10.02 -3.77
CA SER A 472 12.84 8.92 -3.78
C SER A 472 12.55 8.36 -2.38
N ALA A 473 13.24 8.81 -1.34
CA ALA A 473 12.99 8.39 0.04
C ALA A 473 11.67 8.97 0.56
N SER A 474 10.91 8.15 1.29
CA SER A 474 9.62 8.54 1.88
C SER A 474 9.73 8.77 3.39
N ALA A 475 8.73 9.40 4.01
CA ALA A 475 8.69 9.58 5.47
C ALA A 475 8.75 8.25 6.26
N VAL A 476 8.19 7.17 5.70
CA VAL A 476 8.30 5.81 6.29
C VAL A 476 9.75 5.31 6.24
N ASP A 477 10.53 5.80 5.27
CA ASP A 477 11.95 5.52 5.16
C ASP A 477 12.80 6.37 6.12
N GLU A 478 12.22 7.23 6.94
CA GLU A 478 12.92 7.97 8.01
C GLU A 478 12.50 7.53 9.42
N GLU A 479 11.29 6.99 9.59
CA GLU A 479 10.66 6.70 10.88
C GLU A 479 11.53 5.84 11.84
N ASP A 480 12.35 4.93 11.31
CA ASP A 480 13.21 4.05 12.11
C ASP A 480 14.69 4.48 12.17
N LEU A 481 15.02 5.70 11.71
CA LEU A 481 16.37 6.25 11.72
C LEU A 481 16.56 7.20 12.90
N ALA A 482 17.67 7.03 13.63
CA ALA A 482 18.07 7.99 14.64
C ALA A 482 18.56 9.28 13.97
N PRO A 483 18.25 10.46 14.54
CA PRO A 483 18.84 11.71 14.10
C PRO A 483 20.36 11.72 14.37
N ILE A 484 21.10 12.36 13.47
CA ILE A 484 22.56 12.48 13.48
C ILE A 484 22.91 13.96 13.50
N GLY A 485 23.58 14.42 14.57
CA GLY A 485 23.99 15.80 14.72
C GLY A 485 24.89 16.29 13.58
N GLY A 486 24.57 17.45 13.02
CA GLY A 486 25.27 18.05 11.87
C GLY A 486 24.95 17.44 10.50
N VAL A 487 24.13 16.39 10.46
CA VAL A 487 23.60 15.81 9.21
C VAL A 487 22.10 16.10 9.07
N ASP A 488 21.36 16.01 10.17
CA ASP A 488 19.94 16.36 10.20
C ASP A 488 19.75 17.74 10.84
N GLU A 489 19.07 18.64 10.13
CA GLU A 489 18.82 20.01 10.60
C GLU A 489 17.88 20.02 11.82
N ASP A 490 17.03 19.00 11.98
CA ASP A 490 16.00 18.90 13.03
C ASP A 490 16.54 18.56 14.43
N ASP A 491 17.74 17.99 14.56
CA ASP A 491 18.29 17.56 15.86
C ASP A 491 18.92 18.71 16.66
N GLY A 492 19.21 19.84 16.01
CA GLY A 492 19.83 21.02 16.62
C GLY A 492 21.26 20.81 17.15
N LYS A 493 21.81 19.58 17.07
CA LYS A 493 23.17 19.25 17.47
C LYS A 493 24.15 19.52 16.35
N SER A 494 25.31 20.07 16.69
CA SER A 494 26.41 20.23 15.72
C SER A 494 27.14 18.91 15.47
N LEU A 495 27.85 18.80 14.34
CA LEU A 495 28.73 17.66 14.08
C LEU A 495 29.80 17.49 15.17
N GLU A 496 30.25 18.58 15.81
CA GLU A 496 31.19 18.49 16.93
C GLU A 496 30.58 17.87 18.18
N GLU A 497 29.30 18.11 18.43
CA GLU A 497 28.57 17.50 19.55
C GLU A 497 28.32 16.01 19.30
N GLU A 498 27.96 15.62 18.07
CA GLU A 498 27.82 14.22 17.66
C GLU A 498 29.14 13.43 17.84
N MET A 499 30.28 14.10 17.64
CA MET A 499 31.63 13.52 17.77
C MET A 499 32.18 13.58 19.20
N THR A 500 31.42 14.11 20.16
CA THR A 500 31.80 14.13 21.57
C THR A 500 31.37 12.82 22.24
N MET A 501 32.34 12.08 22.78
CA MET A 501 32.13 10.76 23.41
C MET A 501 32.02 10.86 24.93
N LEU A 502 32.79 11.77 25.53
CA LEU A 502 32.80 12.01 26.97
C LEU A 502 32.46 13.48 27.26
N SER A 503 31.44 13.69 28.07
CA SER A 503 31.13 15.03 28.60
C SER A 503 32.21 15.51 29.55
N GLU A 504 32.30 16.83 29.75
CA GLU A 504 33.28 17.43 30.66
C GLU A 504 33.16 16.88 32.10
N ALA A 505 31.93 16.68 32.59
CA ALA A 505 31.67 16.08 33.89
C ALA A 505 32.22 14.64 34.00
N LYS A 506 31.98 13.80 32.97
CA LYS A 506 32.52 12.43 32.93
C LYS A 506 34.05 12.42 32.88
N ARG A 507 34.67 13.33 32.13
CA ARG A 507 36.14 13.44 32.06
C ARG A 507 36.76 13.76 33.41
N GLN A 508 36.15 14.68 34.16
CA GLN A 508 36.61 15.05 35.49
C GLN A 508 36.46 13.88 36.48
N ASP A 509 35.32 13.20 36.49
CA ASP A 509 35.08 12.03 37.34
C ASP A 509 36.06 10.88 37.03
N LEU A 510 36.24 10.54 35.74
CA LEU A 510 37.21 9.52 35.31
C LEU A 510 38.63 9.87 35.75
N THR A 511 39.02 11.15 35.64
CA THR A 511 40.34 11.63 36.07
C THR A 511 40.54 11.44 37.58
N VAL A 512 39.55 11.79 38.40
CA VAL A 512 39.62 11.65 39.87
C VAL A 512 39.69 10.19 40.28
N ARG A 513 38.81 9.34 39.70
CA ARG A 513 38.76 7.90 40.01
C ARG A 513 40.04 7.19 39.57
N PHE A 514 40.54 7.49 38.38
CA PHE A 514 41.80 6.95 37.88
C PHE A 514 42.97 7.33 38.79
N LYS A 515 43.11 8.62 39.18
CA LYS A 515 44.18 9.06 40.10
C LYS A 515 44.14 8.28 41.40
N LYS A 516 42.96 8.12 42.01
CA LYS A 516 42.79 7.33 43.24
C LYS A 516 43.21 5.87 43.07
N ALA A 517 42.90 5.24 41.93
CA ALA A 517 43.30 3.88 41.64
C ALA A 517 44.83 3.76 41.44
N ALA A 518 45.42 4.67 40.68
CA ALA A 518 46.86 4.75 40.44
C ALA A 518 47.66 4.98 41.73
N ASP A 519 47.18 5.86 42.62
CA ASP A 519 47.77 6.12 43.93
C ASP A 519 47.80 4.87 44.82
N GLY A 520 46.73 4.05 44.75
CA GLY A 520 46.67 2.77 45.46
C GLY A 520 47.79 1.81 45.03
N VAL A 521 47.97 1.65 43.71
CA VAL A 521 49.02 0.78 43.13
C VAL A 521 50.42 1.32 43.43
N TYR A 522 50.61 2.64 43.40
CA TYR A 522 51.88 3.28 43.76
C TYR A 522 52.27 3.04 45.22
N VAL A 523 51.33 3.21 46.15
CA VAL A 523 51.56 2.97 47.59
C VAL A 523 51.90 1.49 47.84
N GLU A 524 51.24 0.57 47.13
CA GLU A 524 51.55 -0.86 47.19
C GLU A 524 52.99 -1.15 46.72
N ALA A 525 53.41 -0.59 45.58
CA ALA A 525 54.79 -0.72 45.07
C ALA A 525 55.83 -0.14 46.04
N LYS A 526 55.55 1.00 46.67
CA LYS A 526 56.45 1.59 47.67
C LYS A 526 56.56 0.74 48.94
N ARG A 527 55.46 0.12 49.37
CA ARG A 527 55.46 -0.82 50.51
C ARG A 527 56.24 -2.10 50.21
N SER A 528 56.08 -2.66 49.01
CA SER A 528 56.80 -3.87 48.61
C SER A 528 58.31 -3.66 48.45
N ALA A 529 58.74 -2.46 48.03
CA ALA A 529 60.17 -2.10 48.01
C ALA A 529 60.82 -2.05 49.41
N ILE A 530 60.04 -1.79 50.46
CA ILE A 530 60.51 -1.68 51.87
C ILE A 530 60.35 -3.01 52.63
N GLY A 531 59.45 -3.89 52.16
CA GLY A 531 59.08 -5.15 52.80
C GLY A 531 60.08 -6.28 52.58
N GLY A 532 61.16 -6.27 53.37
CA GLY A 532 62.16 -7.34 53.32
C GLY A 532 63.25 -7.25 54.38
N ILE A 533 62.90 -6.91 55.63
CA ILE A 533 63.81 -7.11 56.76
C ILE A 533 63.16 -8.11 57.72
N THR A 534 63.20 -9.40 57.34
CA THR A 534 63.06 -10.50 58.32
C THR A 534 64.38 -10.62 59.08
N GLN A 535 64.69 -9.65 59.93
CA GLN A 535 65.69 -9.89 60.96
C GLN A 535 65.09 -10.88 61.95
N VAL A 536 65.58 -12.12 61.90
CA VAL A 536 65.34 -13.11 62.96
C VAL A 536 65.76 -12.44 64.28
N PRO A 537 64.84 -12.25 65.23
CA PRO A 537 65.17 -11.57 66.47
C PRO A 537 66.33 -12.28 67.18
N LEU A 538 67.27 -11.51 67.76
CA LEU A 538 68.45 -12.06 68.44
C LEU A 538 68.10 -13.09 69.53
N TYR A 539 66.93 -12.98 70.17
CA TYR A 539 66.45 -13.97 71.14
C TYR A 539 66.20 -15.35 70.52
N PHE A 540 65.89 -15.43 69.23
CA PHE A 540 65.65 -16.68 68.52
C PHE A 540 66.98 -17.43 68.29
N TYR A 541 68.07 -16.72 68.01
CA TYR A 541 69.42 -17.27 68.04
C TYR A 541 69.81 -17.75 69.45
N GLY A 542 69.42 -17.00 70.49
CA GLY A 542 69.58 -17.44 71.89
C GLY A 542 68.77 -18.71 72.23
N LEU A 543 67.55 -18.84 71.71
CA LEU A 543 66.68 -20.01 71.86
C LEU A 543 67.23 -21.24 71.12
N LEU A 544 67.77 -21.05 69.91
CA LEU A 544 68.45 -22.10 69.14
C LEU A 544 69.69 -22.61 69.87
N LEU A 545 70.44 -21.71 70.51
CA LEU A 545 71.63 -22.06 71.29
C LEU A 545 71.27 -22.77 72.60
N ALA A 546 70.19 -22.36 73.27
CA ALA A 546 69.73 -22.97 74.52
C ALA A 546 69.01 -24.32 74.32
N LEU A 547 68.18 -24.47 73.28
CA LEU A 547 67.48 -25.73 72.97
C LEU A 547 68.35 -26.71 72.18
N GLY A 548 69.25 -26.21 71.32
CA GLY A 548 70.20 -27.02 70.54
C GLY A 548 71.46 -27.42 71.33
N TRP A 549 71.65 -26.92 72.55
CA TRP A 549 72.79 -27.21 73.42
C TRP A 549 72.98 -28.73 73.66
N ASN A 550 71.87 -29.47 73.78
CA ASN A 550 71.91 -30.93 73.98
C ASN A 550 72.43 -31.68 72.74
N GLU A 551 72.18 -31.21 71.52
CA GLU A 551 72.71 -31.86 70.31
C GLU A 551 74.17 -31.47 70.03
N ILE A 552 74.58 -30.25 70.38
CA ILE A 552 75.99 -29.81 70.25
C ILE A 552 76.89 -30.59 71.22
N ILE A 553 76.45 -30.81 72.47
CA ILE A 553 77.18 -31.63 73.44
C ILE A 553 77.17 -33.12 73.04
N ALA A 554 76.07 -33.65 72.48
CA ALA A 554 76.03 -35.02 71.98
C ALA A 554 76.98 -35.24 70.78
N GLY A 555 77.20 -34.23 69.94
CA GLY A 555 78.18 -34.25 68.84
C GLY A 555 79.64 -34.23 69.31
N GLU A 556 79.95 -33.52 70.39
CA GLU A 556 81.31 -33.47 70.96
C GLU A 556 81.70 -34.79 71.66
N TYR A 557 80.76 -35.49 72.32
CA TYR A 557 81.04 -36.80 72.91
C TYR A 557 81.30 -37.92 71.89
N CYS A 558 80.88 -37.77 70.63
CA CYS A 558 81.17 -38.74 69.57
C CYS A 558 82.52 -38.53 68.85
N PHE A 559 83.22 -37.41 69.05
CA PHE A 559 84.49 -37.11 68.36
C PHE A 559 85.75 -37.23 69.22
N LEU A 560 85.61 -37.54 70.53
CA LEU A 560 86.74 -37.65 71.47
C LEU A 560 86.74 -38.97 72.26
N HIS A 561 86.57 -40.11 71.58
CA HIS A 561 87.26 -41.35 71.95
C HIS A 561 87.25 -42.38 70.80
N PRO A 562 88.38 -42.62 70.11
CA PRO A 562 88.61 -43.85 69.36
C PRO A 562 89.06 -44.97 70.33
N LEU A 563 88.47 -46.16 70.15
CA LEU A 563 89.00 -47.50 70.49
C LEU A 563 89.77 -47.69 71.81
N LEU A 564 89.06 -48.25 72.81
CA LEU A 564 89.40 -49.52 73.47
C LEU A 564 88.18 -50.10 74.19
#